data_AF-A0A1M3JXM3-F1
#
_entry.id   AF-A0A1M3JXM3-F1
#
_cell.length_a   1.000
_cell.length_b   1.000
_cell.length_c   1.000
_cell.angle_alpha   90.00
_cell.angle_beta   90.00
_cell.angle_gamma   90.00
#
_symmetry.space_group_name_H-M   'P 1'
#
loop_
_entity.id
_entity.type
_entity.pdbx_description
1 polymer ?
#
loop_
_entity_poly.entity_id
_entity_poly.type
_entity_poly.pdbx_seq_one_letter_code
_entity_poly.pdbx_strand_id
1 'polypeptide(L)'
;MKDKAFVFAIMKNKQLLIIIVIPIVTAILCVVIYLLPAVNQRIVWRMANLRTQIHYFLNPPDRLVFDPSSQAGSESNIVLPTILPTTTRLSDPSPTSANETSQPIPTPTLIATQVPIPLEVTIGGVPHEYQSFNNCGPANLSMVLRFWGWQGDQRIIRDTLRSNENDANVMPDELAGFVESHSELKALVRIGGTLPLLKQFVAAGFPVIIESGHQPADDWWMGHYVTISGYDDQQAIFITQDSLIMPNLPLPYNELKHNGWRDFNNLYLLIYPPDREQDVQSILNHDLDPVQNVVNSLANTSQEFLTVTQRAYFFALYNQGSDQLALGDPFSAAESFDQAFAFYQTLKDEIRPWRVLWYRVEPYEAYYKVGRYQAVIDLANTTLSMLNKRGLEESHYWRGMAYQALGNKEKAIFDFDIAIQLRADYTLALEALDRLR
;
A
#
# COMPACT_ATOMS: atom_id res chain seq x y z
N MET A 1 25.35 -57.94 28.58
CA MET A 1 24.26 -58.77 29.15
C MET A 1 23.15 -57.98 29.84
N LYS A 2 23.36 -56.73 30.30
CA LYS A 2 22.32 -55.91 30.95
C LYS A 2 21.30 -55.26 29.98
N ASP A 3 21.68 -54.96 28.73
CA ASP A 3 20.73 -54.37 27.75
C ASP A 3 19.69 -55.35 27.22
N LYS A 4 20.04 -56.64 27.12
CA LYS A 4 19.06 -57.67 26.72
C LYS A 4 17.98 -57.86 27.78
N ALA A 5 18.29 -57.64 29.06
CA ALA A 5 17.32 -57.76 30.16
C ALA A 5 16.33 -56.58 30.21
N PHE A 6 16.76 -55.37 29.83
CA PHE A 6 15.88 -54.20 29.72
C PHE A 6 14.88 -54.36 28.57
N VAL A 7 15.34 -54.81 27.40
CA VAL A 7 14.47 -55.11 26.25
C VAL A 7 13.51 -56.26 26.57
N PHE A 8 13.95 -57.30 27.31
CA PHE A 8 13.09 -58.42 27.71
C PHE A 8 12.02 -58.03 28.75
N ALA A 9 12.29 -57.05 29.61
CA ALA A 9 11.34 -56.57 30.61
C ALA A 9 10.17 -55.78 29.98
N ILE A 10 10.44 -55.00 28.93
CA ILE A 10 9.41 -54.28 28.16
C ILE A 10 8.45 -55.27 27.46
N MET A 11 8.95 -56.42 26.98
CA MET A 11 8.14 -57.43 26.28
C MET A 11 7.18 -58.20 27.21
N LYS A 12 7.43 -58.24 28.53
CA LYS A 12 6.59 -58.98 29.47
C LYS A 12 5.41 -58.17 30.00
N ASN A 13 5.47 -56.85 29.92
CA ASN A 13 4.41 -55.97 30.40
C ASN A 13 3.61 -55.41 29.22
N LYS A 14 2.61 -56.18 28.77
CA LYS A 14 1.74 -55.80 27.65
C LYS A 14 1.18 -54.38 27.79
N GLN A 15 0.93 -53.91 29.01
CA GLN A 15 0.47 -52.55 29.26
C GLN A 15 1.54 -51.49 28.95
N LEU A 16 2.81 -51.73 29.29
CA LEU A 16 3.91 -50.82 28.97
C LEU A 16 4.18 -50.76 27.45
N LEU A 17 4.09 -51.91 26.77
CA LEU A 17 4.19 -51.99 25.32
C LEU A 17 3.04 -51.20 24.65
N ILE A 18 1.80 -51.35 25.14
CA ILE A 18 0.63 -50.62 24.67
C ILE A 18 0.80 -49.10 24.89
N ILE A 19 1.28 -48.68 26.05
CA ILE A 19 1.50 -47.25 26.39
C ILE A 19 2.57 -46.59 25.52
N ILE A 20 3.56 -47.34 25.02
CA ILE A 20 4.63 -46.79 24.17
C ILE A 20 4.29 -46.93 22.68
N VAL A 21 3.79 -48.09 22.26
CA VAL A 21 3.54 -48.40 20.85
C VAL A 21 2.31 -47.65 20.33
N ILE A 22 1.23 -47.50 21.12
CA ILE A 22 0.03 -46.79 20.66
C ILE A 22 0.33 -45.32 20.31
N PRO A 23 1.02 -44.52 21.15
CA PRO A 23 1.37 -43.15 20.78
C PRO A 23 2.26 -43.07 19.56
N ILE A 24 3.23 -43.98 19.40
CA ILE A 24 4.12 -44.01 18.25
C ILE A 24 3.33 -44.34 16.97
N VAL A 25 2.50 -45.39 17.00
CA VAL A 25 1.66 -45.77 15.86
C VAL A 25 0.65 -44.65 15.55
N THR A 26 0.09 -44.00 16.56
CA THR A 26 -0.82 -42.86 16.39
C THR A 26 -0.09 -41.66 15.77
N ALA A 27 1.12 -41.34 16.23
CA ALA A 27 1.93 -40.26 15.66
C ALA A 27 2.28 -40.56 14.21
N ILE A 28 2.69 -41.79 13.89
CA ILE A 28 2.95 -42.22 12.50
C ILE A 28 1.68 -42.12 11.67
N LEU A 29 0.52 -42.57 12.18
CA LEU A 29 -0.75 -42.47 11.49
C LEU A 29 -1.12 -41.00 11.23
N CYS A 30 -0.93 -40.11 12.21
CA CYS A 30 -1.13 -38.67 12.04
C CYS A 30 -0.21 -38.08 10.98
N VAL A 31 1.06 -38.48 10.91
CA VAL A 31 2.00 -38.07 9.86
C VAL A 31 1.55 -38.58 8.49
N VAL A 32 1.18 -39.87 8.39
CA VAL A 32 0.69 -40.46 7.13
C VAL A 32 -0.59 -39.76 6.66
N ILE A 33 -1.53 -39.49 7.57
CA ILE A 33 -2.76 -38.73 7.28
C ILE A 33 -2.42 -37.29 6.85
N TYR A 34 -1.46 -36.64 7.51
CA TYR A 34 -1.01 -35.28 7.15
C TYR A 34 -0.32 -35.23 5.78
N LEU A 35 0.35 -36.30 5.35
CA LEU A 35 0.98 -36.40 4.02
C LEU A 35 -0.03 -36.66 2.89
N LEU A 36 -1.28 -37.00 3.20
CA LEU A 36 -2.33 -37.11 2.17
C LEU A 36 -2.62 -35.72 1.59
N PRO A 37 -2.52 -35.51 0.25
CA PRO A 37 -2.65 -34.19 -0.37
C PRO A 37 -3.94 -33.45 0.02
N ALA A 38 -5.07 -34.16 0.06
CA ALA A 38 -6.37 -33.59 0.41
C ALA A 38 -6.45 -33.08 1.87
N VAL A 39 -5.68 -33.67 2.78
CA VAL A 39 -5.61 -33.26 4.19
C VAL A 39 -4.58 -32.15 4.35
N ASN A 40 -3.40 -32.34 3.76
CA ASN A 40 -2.31 -31.37 3.77
C ASN A 40 -2.79 -29.99 3.28
N GLN A 41 -3.44 -29.93 2.12
CA GLN A 41 -3.97 -28.69 1.54
C GLN A 41 -4.98 -27.98 2.43
N ARG A 42 -5.71 -28.71 3.29
CA ARG A 42 -6.70 -28.15 4.22
C ARG A 42 -6.10 -27.72 5.56
N ILE A 43 -5.06 -28.43 6.03
CA ILE A 43 -4.48 -28.24 7.36
C ILE A 43 -3.29 -27.29 7.35
N VAL A 44 -2.45 -27.30 6.30
CA VAL A 44 -1.22 -26.50 6.23
C VAL A 44 -1.50 -25.01 6.43
N TRP A 45 -2.50 -24.47 5.74
CA TRP A 45 -2.86 -23.06 5.88
C TRP A 45 -3.36 -22.74 7.31
N ARG A 46 -4.11 -23.64 7.94
CA ARG A 46 -4.59 -23.47 9.33
C ARG A 46 -3.44 -23.49 10.33
N MET A 47 -2.46 -24.37 10.14
CA MET A 47 -1.26 -24.41 10.96
C MET A 47 -0.38 -23.17 10.77
N ALA A 48 -0.23 -22.71 9.52
CA ALA A 48 0.46 -21.47 9.21
C ALA A 48 -0.21 -20.27 9.89
N ASN A 49 -1.54 -20.16 9.79
CA ASN A 49 -2.31 -19.13 10.49
C ASN A 49 -2.15 -19.19 12.00
N LEU A 50 -2.26 -20.37 12.60
CA LEU A 50 -2.09 -20.53 14.05
C LEU A 50 -0.68 -20.08 14.48
N ARG A 51 0.36 -20.44 13.72
CA ARG A 51 1.73 -19.99 13.97
C ARG A 51 1.85 -18.46 13.87
N THR A 52 1.22 -17.85 12.87
CA THR A 52 1.16 -16.38 12.71
C THR A 52 0.44 -15.73 13.89
N GLN A 53 -0.70 -16.25 14.30
CA GLN A 53 -1.48 -15.76 15.44
C GLN A 53 -0.67 -15.86 16.74
N ILE A 54 0.02 -16.97 16.98
CA ILE A 54 0.91 -17.13 18.15
C ILE A 54 2.06 -16.10 18.09
N HIS A 55 2.67 -15.91 16.92
CA HIS A 55 3.75 -14.93 16.75
C HIS A 55 3.29 -13.51 17.09
N TYR A 56 2.15 -13.06 16.56
CA TYR A 56 1.62 -11.72 16.81
C TYR A 56 1.01 -11.54 18.20
N PHE A 57 0.50 -12.61 18.81
CA PHE A 57 0.11 -12.57 20.21
C PHE A 57 1.31 -12.30 21.12
N LEU A 58 2.47 -12.91 20.83
CA LEU A 58 3.71 -12.72 21.60
C LEU A 58 4.47 -11.44 21.24
N ASN A 59 4.36 -10.99 19.97
CA ASN A 59 5.05 -9.84 19.41
C ASN A 59 4.03 -8.93 18.71
N PRO A 60 3.19 -8.19 19.47
CA PRO A 60 2.16 -7.34 18.90
C PRO A 60 2.79 -6.21 18.06
N PRO A 61 2.59 -6.21 16.73
CA PRO A 61 3.31 -5.32 15.81
C PRO A 61 2.85 -3.86 15.92
N ASP A 62 1.62 -3.64 16.37
CA ASP A 62 1.03 -2.33 16.66
C ASP A 62 1.67 -1.58 17.83
N ARG A 63 2.49 -2.26 18.65
CA ARG A 63 3.30 -1.65 19.71
C ARG A 63 4.68 -1.18 19.24
N LEU A 64 5.13 -1.63 18.07
CA LEU A 64 6.40 -1.18 17.50
C LEU A 64 6.19 0.16 16.79
N VAL A 65 7.03 1.13 17.12
CA VAL A 65 6.98 2.49 16.56
C VAL A 65 8.36 2.90 16.08
N PHE A 66 8.39 3.62 14.96
CA PHE A 66 9.59 4.30 14.48
C PHE A 66 9.62 5.73 15.05
N ASP A 67 10.77 6.14 15.59
CA ASP A 67 11.00 7.49 16.10
C ASP A 67 12.03 8.25 15.24
N PRO A 68 11.59 9.17 14.38
CA PRO A 68 12.48 9.93 13.50
C PRO A 68 13.40 10.91 14.27
N SER A 69 13.04 11.28 15.51
CA SER A 69 13.74 12.32 16.28
C SER A 69 15.08 11.86 16.86
N SER A 70 15.27 10.55 17.01
CA SER A 70 16.50 9.94 17.52
C SER A 70 17.75 10.21 16.65
N GLN A 71 17.57 10.67 15.41
CA GLN A 71 18.63 10.85 14.41
C GLN A 71 18.87 12.33 14.04
N ALA A 72 17.94 13.24 14.33
CA ALA A 72 18.05 14.67 13.99
C ALA A 72 19.20 15.40 14.72
N GLY A 73 19.80 14.75 15.73
CA GLY A 73 20.90 15.30 16.53
C GLY A 73 22.32 14.94 16.08
N SER A 74 22.52 14.07 15.07
CA SER A 74 23.86 13.52 14.79
C SER A 74 24.51 13.94 13.46
N GLU A 75 23.81 14.64 12.56
CA GLU A 75 24.37 15.04 11.25
C GLU A 75 24.19 16.53 10.90
N SER A 76 23.92 17.39 11.87
CA SER A 76 23.86 18.85 11.68
C SER A 76 25.24 19.52 11.83
N ASN A 77 26.16 19.18 10.92
CA ASN A 77 27.34 20.02 10.63
C ASN A 77 27.32 20.52 9.18
N ILE A 78 26.13 20.88 8.70
CA ILE A 78 25.98 21.79 7.56
C ILE A 78 25.67 23.16 8.15
N VAL A 79 26.64 24.07 8.04
CA VAL A 79 26.50 25.47 8.45
C VAL A 79 25.43 26.12 7.56
N LEU A 80 24.23 26.31 8.10
CA LEU A 80 23.25 27.24 7.51
C LEU A 80 23.66 28.68 7.85
N PRO A 81 23.63 29.63 6.90
CA PRO A 81 23.71 31.04 7.23
C PRO A 81 22.43 31.44 7.99
N THR A 82 22.60 31.88 9.24
CA THR A 82 21.55 32.46 10.07
C THR A 82 21.01 33.74 9.42
N ILE A 83 19.79 33.71 8.90
CA ILE A 83 19.03 34.91 8.60
C ILE A 83 18.08 35.13 9.78
N LEU A 84 18.42 36.07 10.66
CA LEU A 84 17.56 36.53 11.74
C LEU A 84 16.35 37.27 11.15
N PRO A 85 15.11 36.98 11.56
CA PRO A 85 13.99 37.87 11.26
C PRO A 85 14.14 39.15 12.08
N THR A 86 14.52 40.24 11.43
CA THR A 86 14.37 41.58 11.99
C THR A 86 12.89 41.95 11.96
N THR A 87 12.25 41.89 13.13
CA THR A 87 10.93 42.52 13.35
C THR A 87 11.07 44.02 13.18
N THR A 88 10.75 44.50 11.98
CA THR A 88 10.56 45.92 11.73
C THR A 88 9.14 46.27 12.17
N ARG A 89 9.03 46.97 13.30
CA ARG A 89 7.75 47.51 13.81
C ARG A 89 7.26 48.60 12.86
N LEU A 90 6.26 48.30 12.04
CA LEU A 90 5.56 49.31 11.24
C LEU A 90 4.67 50.15 12.16
N SER A 91 4.77 51.47 11.99
CA SER A 91 4.02 52.48 12.71
C SER A 91 2.58 52.56 12.19
N ASP A 92 1.67 52.79 13.12
CA ASP A 92 0.23 52.96 12.91
C ASP A 92 -0.06 54.19 12.02
N PRO A 93 -0.86 54.09 10.94
CA PRO A 93 -1.34 55.26 10.23
C PRO A 93 -2.67 55.77 10.82
N SER A 94 -2.65 57.04 11.23
CA SER A 94 -3.81 57.86 11.58
C SER A 94 -4.83 57.95 10.41
N PRO A 95 -6.14 58.16 10.67
CA PRO A 95 -7.17 58.07 9.63
C PRO A 95 -7.15 59.32 8.75
N THR A 96 -7.17 59.14 7.43
CA THR A 96 -7.40 60.23 6.47
C THR A 96 -8.47 59.80 5.45
N SER A 97 -9.35 60.75 5.15
CA SER A 97 -10.64 60.61 4.48
C SER A 97 -10.65 59.93 3.11
N ALA A 98 -11.82 59.37 2.82
CA ALA A 98 -12.27 58.75 1.58
C ALA A 98 -11.95 59.56 0.32
N ASN A 99 -11.47 58.86 -0.70
CA ASN A 99 -11.62 59.24 -2.09
C ASN A 99 -12.06 58.00 -2.89
N GLU A 100 -13.15 58.15 -3.62
CA GLU A 100 -13.75 57.13 -4.48
C GLU A 100 -12.79 56.81 -5.64
N THR A 101 -12.51 55.53 -5.89
CA THR A 101 -11.94 55.11 -7.18
C THR A 101 -12.40 53.70 -7.57
N SER A 102 -12.96 53.67 -8.78
CA SER A 102 -13.51 52.58 -9.60
C SER A 102 -13.27 51.11 -9.23
N GLN A 103 -14.38 50.36 -9.14
CA GLN A 103 -14.44 48.90 -9.08
C GLN A 103 -13.80 48.24 -10.32
N PRO A 104 -13.07 47.11 -10.16
CA PRO A 104 -12.67 46.28 -11.28
C PRO A 104 -13.89 45.52 -11.85
N ILE A 105 -14.03 45.54 -13.17
CA ILE A 105 -15.05 44.77 -13.90
C ILE A 105 -14.69 43.28 -13.81
N PRO A 106 -15.58 42.39 -13.32
CA PRO A 106 -15.32 40.96 -13.33
C PRO A 106 -15.28 40.45 -14.77
N THR A 107 -14.14 39.90 -15.17
CA THR A 107 -14.02 39.15 -16.43
C THR A 107 -14.78 37.84 -16.24
N PRO A 108 -15.75 37.48 -17.10
CA PRO A 108 -16.48 36.23 -16.95
C PRO A 108 -15.52 35.06 -17.13
N THR A 109 -15.30 34.33 -16.03
CA THR A 109 -14.66 33.01 -16.08
C THR A 109 -15.62 32.08 -16.78
N LEU A 110 -15.25 31.55 -17.94
CA LEU A 110 -16.01 30.52 -18.64
C LEU A 110 -16.07 29.28 -17.74
N ILE A 111 -17.19 29.08 -17.05
CA ILE A 111 -17.46 27.84 -16.33
C ILE A 111 -17.64 26.77 -17.41
N ALA A 112 -16.63 25.90 -17.57
CA ALA A 112 -16.77 24.71 -18.39
C ALA A 112 -17.99 23.94 -17.91
N THR A 113 -19.03 23.91 -18.73
CA THR A 113 -20.28 23.20 -18.40
C THR A 113 -19.96 21.72 -18.51
N GLN A 114 -19.74 21.05 -17.37
CA GLN A 114 -19.52 19.61 -17.34
C GLN A 114 -20.72 18.93 -18.01
N VAL A 115 -20.43 18.02 -18.95
CA VAL A 115 -21.48 17.20 -19.59
C VAL A 115 -22.20 16.44 -18.47
N PRO A 116 -23.54 16.57 -18.34
CA PRO A 116 -24.25 15.86 -17.30
C PRO A 116 -24.13 14.35 -17.53
N ILE A 117 -23.55 13.64 -16.56
CA ILE A 117 -23.52 12.18 -16.54
C ILE A 117 -24.85 11.63 -15.99
N PRO A 118 -25.24 10.38 -16.32
CA PRO A 118 -26.45 9.76 -15.75
C PRO A 118 -26.38 9.71 -14.22
N LEU A 119 -27.53 9.69 -13.53
CA LEU A 119 -27.59 9.58 -12.06
C LEU A 119 -27.26 8.17 -11.55
N GLU A 120 -27.36 7.17 -12.41
CA GLU A 120 -27.06 5.78 -12.11
C GLU A 120 -26.45 5.13 -13.36
N VAL A 121 -25.36 4.38 -13.16
CA VAL A 121 -24.71 3.59 -14.21
C VAL A 121 -24.24 2.27 -13.60
N THR A 122 -24.52 1.16 -14.28
CA THR A 122 -23.86 -0.12 -14.02
C THR A 122 -23.20 -0.61 -15.31
N ILE A 123 -21.89 -0.82 -15.27
CA ILE A 123 -21.14 -1.43 -16.37
C ILE A 123 -21.43 -2.92 -16.35
N GLY A 124 -22.25 -3.39 -17.29
CA GLY A 124 -22.49 -4.81 -17.48
C GLY A 124 -21.23 -5.53 -17.95
N GLY A 125 -21.06 -6.79 -17.54
CA GLY A 125 -20.00 -7.67 -18.06
C GLY A 125 -18.65 -7.61 -17.33
N VAL A 126 -18.50 -6.79 -16.28
CA VAL A 126 -17.33 -6.88 -15.40
C VAL A 126 -17.44 -8.18 -14.59
N PRO A 127 -16.57 -9.19 -14.80
CA PRO A 127 -16.64 -10.44 -14.06
C PRO A 127 -16.22 -10.23 -12.61
N HIS A 128 -16.72 -11.08 -11.72
CA HIS A 128 -16.23 -11.16 -10.35
C HIS A 128 -15.29 -12.34 -10.17
N GLU A 129 -14.24 -12.14 -9.36
CA GLU A 129 -13.29 -13.18 -8.97
C GLU A 129 -12.88 -13.01 -7.50
N TYR A 130 -13.07 -14.06 -6.70
CA TYR A 130 -12.60 -14.09 -5.32
C TYR A 130 -11.07 -14.23 -5.27
N GLN A 131 -10.41 -13.44 -4.43
CA GLN A 131 -8.97 -13.49 -4.29
C GLN A 131 -8.50 -14.76 -3.56
N SER A 132 -7.31 -15.22 -3.94
CA SER A 132 -6.48 -16.10 -3.12
C SER A 132 -5.71 -15.29 -2.06
N PHE A 133 -4.98 -16.00 -1.19
CA PHE A 133 -4.25 -15.40 -0.06
C PHE A 133 -3.34 -14.24 -0.53
N ASN A 134 -3.51 -13.05 0.05
CA ASN A 134 -2.79 -11.82 -0.30
C ASN A 134 -2.80 -11.45 -1.80
N ASN A 135 -3.89 -11.75 -2.52
CA ASN A 135 -3.96 -11.63 -3.99
C ASN A 135 -4.99 -10.60 -4.49
N CYS A 136 -5.33 -9.60 -3.69
CA CYS A 136 -6.35 -8.59 -4.04
C CYS A 136 -5.98 -7.81 -5.31
N GLY A 137 -4.72 -7.38 -5.47
CA GLY A 137 -4.23 -6.70 -6.68
C GLY A 137 -4.41 -7.55 -7.94
N PRO A 138 -3.79 -8.76 -8.01
CA PRO A 138 -3.97 -9.66 -9.14
C PRO A 138 -5.44 -10.06 -9.41
N ALA A 139 -6.27 -10.25 -8.38
CA ALA A 139 -7.68 -10.56 -8.57
C ALA A 139 -8.44 -9.39 -9.22
N ASN A 140 -8.29 -8.17 -8.72
CA ASN A 140 -8.91 -6.97 -9.31
C ASN A 140 -8.40 -6.69 -10.71
N LEU A 141 -7.09 -6.83 -10.93
CA LEU A 141 -6.50 -6.68 -12.26
C LEU A 141 -7.10 -7.70 -13.24
N SER A 142 -7.24 -8.97 -12.83
CA SER A 142 -7.85 -9.99 -13.68
C SER A 142 -9.31 -9.69 -14.03
N MET A 143 -10.10 -9.13 -13.10
CA MET A 143 -11.49 -8.76 -13.36
C MET A 143 -11.58 -7.70 -14.47
N VAL A 144 -10.76 -6.64 -14.40
CA VAL A 144 -10.76 -5.56 -15.38
C VAL A 144 -10.14 -6.00 -16.72
N LEU A 145 -9.06 -6.77 -16.71
CA LEU A 145 -8.47 -7.31 -17.94
C LEU A 145 -9.47 -8.21 -18.69
N ARG A 146 -10.18 -9.08 -17.98
CA ARG A 146 -11.20 -9.95 -18.58
C ARG A 146 -12.41 -9.18 -19.11
N PHE A 147 -12.78 -8.07 -18.47
CA PHE A 147 -13.79 -7.16 -19.02
C PHE A 147 -13.39 -6.65 -20.41
N TRP A 148 -12.11 -6.37 -20.62
CA TRP A 148 -11.55 -5.97 -21.92
C TRP A 148 -11.17 -7.14 -22.84
N GLY A 149 -11.60 -8.36 -22.52
CA GLY A 149 -11.41 -9.54 -23.38
C GLY A 149 -10.07 -10.26 -23.23
N TRP A 150 -9.20 -9.84 -22.30
CA TRP A 150 -7.99 -10.58 -21.97
C TRP A 150 -8.33 -11.98 -21.42
N GLN A 151 -7.52 -12.96 -21.78
CA GLN A 151 -7.72 -14.36 -21.40
C GLN A 151 -6.79 -14.73 -20.25
N GLY A 152 -7.37 -15.19 -19.13
CA GLY A 152 -6.62 -15.63 -17.97
C GLY A 152 -7.38 -15.38 -16.67
N ASP A 153 -6.67 -15.48 -15.55
CA ASP A 153 -7.19 -15.24 -14.21
C ASP A 153 -6.07 -14.76 -13.27
N GLN A 154 -6.41 -14.51 -12.01
CA GLN A 154 -5.48 -13.97 -11.02
C GLN A 154 -4.20 -14.80 -10.83
N ARG A 155 -4.20 -16.10 -11.17
CA ARG A 155 -3.04 -16.98 -10.96
C ARG A 155 -1.92 -16.66 -11.94
N ILE A 156 -2.24 -16.37 -13.19
CA ILE A 156 -1.25 -15.97 -14.21
C ILE A 156 -0.57 -14.66 -13.78
N ILE A 157 -1.38 -13.71 -13.32
CA ILE A 157 -0.89 -12.41 -12.85
C ILE A 157 -0.02 -12.58 -11.60
N ARG A 158 -0.51 -13.35 -10.61
CA ARG A 158 0.26 -13.68 -9.40
C ARG A 158 1.57 -14.37 -9.72
N ASP A 159 1.59 -15.36 -10.59
CA ASP A 159 2.81 -16.11 -10.92
C ASP A 159 3.87 -15.22 -11.58
N THR A 160 3.46 -14.07 -12.13
CA THR A 160 4.35 -13.05 -12.70
C THR A 160 4.81 -12.05 -11.62
N LEU A 161 3.85 -11.37 -10.98
CA LEU A 161 4.15 -10.24 -10.09
C LEU A 161 4.54 -10.68 -8.68
N ARG A 162 4.11 -11.87 -8.26
CA ARG A 162 4.22 -12.33 -6.89
C ARG A 162 4.46 -13.84 -6.82
N SER A 163 5.51 -14.27 -7.53
CA SER A 163 5.89 -15.68 -7.62
C SER A 163 6.38 -16.26 -6.28
N ASN A 164 6.82 -15.41 -5.35
CA ASN A 164 7.16 -15.79 -3.98
C ASN A 164 5.95 -15.62 -3.05
N GLU A 165 5.52 -16.69 -2.39
CA GLU A 165 4.36 -16.67 -1.47
C GLU A 165 4.51 -15.76 -0.25
N ASN A 166 5.74 -15.30 0.05
CA ASN A 166 5.98 -14.41 1.18
C ASN A 166 5.95 -12.92 0.81
N ASP A 167 5.87 -12.60 -0.48
CA ASP A 167 5.57 -11.26 -0.90
C ASP A 167 4.10 -10.95 -0.56
N ALA A 168 3.90 -9.84 0.15
CA ALA A 168 2.66 -9.49 0.81
C ALA A 168 1.76 -8.58 -0.03
N ASN A 169 2.31 -7.88 -1.03
CA ASN A 169 1.62 -6.89 -1.82
C ASN A 169 1.99 -6.99 -3.31
N VAL A 170 1.30 -6.24 -4.15
CA VAL A 170 1.76 -5.87 -5.49
C VAL A 170 1.49 -4.39 -5.64
N MET A 171 2.51 -3.60 -5.95
CA MET A 171 2.41 -2.15 -6.06
C MET A 171 1.60 -1.73 -7.31
N PRO A 172 0.95 -0.55 -7.29
CA PRO A 172 0.14 -0.07 -8.42
C PRO A 172 0.90 0.01 -9.75
N ASP A 173 2.18 0.39 -9.73
CA ASP A 173 3.05 0.47 -10.90
C ASP A 173 3.40 -0.91 -11.46
N GLU A 174 3.48 -1.93 -10.61
CA GLU A 174 3.66 -3.31 -11.05
C GLU A 174 2.41 -3.85 -11.74
N LEU A 175 1.21 -3.53 -11.21
CA LEU A 175 -0.06 -3.85 -11.88
C LEU A 175 -0.14 -3.18 -13.25
N ALA A 176 0.25 -1.91 -13.35
CA ALA A 176 0.30 -1.19 -14.62
C ALA A 176 1.34 -1.79 -15.58
N GLY A 177 2.54 -2.09 -15.09
CA GLY A 177 3.60 -2.73 -15.87
C GLY A 177 3.19 -4.10 -16.41
N PHE A 178 2.42 -4.88 -15.64
CA PHE A 178 1.84 -6.14 -16.13
C PHE A 178 0.91 -5.91 -17.33
N VAL A 179 0.01 -4.93 -17.25
CA VAL A 179 -0.92 -4.61 -18.34
C VAL A 179 -0.17 -4.30 -19.62
N GLU A 180 0.84 -3.42 -19.53
CA GLU A 180 1.60 -2.96 -20.69
C GLU A 180 2.48 -4.06 -21.31
N SER A 181 2.93 -5.03 -20.51
CA SER A 181 3.81 -6.12 -20.97
C SER A 181 3.06 -7.39 -21.40
N HIS A 182 1.83 -7.61 -20.93
CA HIS A 182 1.06 -8.86 -21.13
C HIS A 182 -0.29 -8.66 -21.82
N SER A 183 -0.56 -7.46 -22.35
CA SER A 183 -1.78 -7.18 -23.13
C SER A 183 -1.55 -6.07 -24.17
N GLU A 184 -2.54 -5.83 -25.02
CA GLU A 184 -2.56 -4.67 -25.94
C GLU A 184 -3.25 -3.44 -25.32
N LEU A 185 -3.61 -3.53 -24.03
CA LEU A 185 -4.27 -2.45 -23.30
C LEU A 185 -3.24 -1.48 -22.74
N LYS A 186 -3.71 -0.29 -22.39
CA LYS A 186 -2.94 0.70 -21.65
C LYS A 186 -3.35 0.71 -20.20
N ALA A 187 -2.41 1.07 -19.33
CA ALA A 187 -2.68 1.31 -17.92
C ALA A 187 -2.30 2.74 -17.54
N LEU A 188 -3.04 3.32 -16.60
CA LEU A 188 -2.75 4.64 -16.06
C LEU A 188 -3.02 4.65 -14.56
N VAL A 189 -1.96 4.85 -13.78
CA VAL A 189 -2.05 5.08 -12.32
C VAL A 189 -2.03 6.58 -12.07
N ARG A 190 -2.94 7.05 -11.22
CA ARG A 190 -3.05 8.44 -10.77
C ARG A 190 -3.49 8.48 -9.30
N ILE A 191 -3.30 9.64 -8.69
CA ILE A 191 -3.69 9.95 -7.30
C ILE A 191 -4.64 11.15 -7.27
N GLY A 192 -5.12 11.51 -6.09
CA GLY A 192 -6.01 12.66 -5.93
C GLY A 192 -7.38 12.47 -6.59
N GLY A 193 -7.82 11.21 -6.76
CA GLY A 193 -9.12 10.90 -7.31
C GLY A 193 -10.26 11.52 -6.51
N THR A 194 -11.37 11.83 -7.18
CA THR A 194 -12.58 12.36 -6.55
C THR A 194 -13.80 11.54 -6.96
N LEU A 195 -14.87 11.56 -6.15
CA LEU A 195 -16.11 10.86 -6.50
C LEU A 195 -16.65 11.29 -7.89
N PRO A 196 -16.70 12.60 -8.23
CA PRO A 196 -17.10 13.03 -9.57
C PRO A 196 -16.23 12.44 -10.68
N LEU A 197 -14.91 12.39 -10.49
CA LEU A 197 -13.98 11.84 -11.48
C LEU A 197 -14.21 10.34 -11.70
N LEU A 198 -14.34 9.57 -10.61
CA LEU A 198 -14.64 8.14 -10.68
C LEU A 198 -15.97 7.88 -11.41
N LYS A 199 -17.01 8.68 -11.13
CA LYS A 199 -18.30 8.57 -11.83
C LYS A 199 -18.19 8.90 -13.32
N GLN A 200 -17.39 9.89 -13.71
CA GLN A 200 -17.16 10.21 -15.13
C GLN A 200 -16.54 9.02 -15.87
N PHE A 201 -15.54 8.35 -15.30
CA PHE A 201 -14.96 7.14 -15.87
C PHE A 201 -15.98 6.01 -15.99
N VAL A 202 -16.73 5.75 -14.91
CA VAL A 202 -17.74 4.69 -14.91
C VAL A 202 -18.85 4.99 -15.92
N ALA A 203 -19.31 6.24 -16.02
CA ALA A 203 -20.30 6.68 -17.01
C ALA A 203 -19.80 6.54 -18.46
N ALA A 204 -18.48 6.68 -18.68
CA ALA A 204 -17.84 6.45 -19.97
C ALA A 204 -17.51 4.96 -20.24
N GLY A 205 -17.90 4.06 -19.34
CA GLY A 205 -17.75 2.61 -19.50
C GLY A 205 -16.37 2.08 -19.10
N PHE A 206 -15.62 2.79 -18.26
CA PHE A 206 -14.34 2.34 -17.72
C PHE A 206 -14.52 1.85 -16.27
N PRO A 207 -14.36 0.54 -16.00
CA PRO A 207 -14.17 0.07 -14.64
C PRO A 207 -12.90 0.68 -14.05
N VAL A 208 -12.94 1.06 -12.77
CA VAL A 208 -11.81 1.74 -12.11
C VAL A 208 -11.33 0.89 -10.95
N ILE A 209 -10.06 0.54 -10.92
CA ILE A 209 -9.44 -0.10 -9.75
C ILE A 209 -9.02 1.02 -8.80
N ILE A 210 -9.35 0.90 -7.52
CA ILE A 210 -8.85 1.76 -6.46
C ILE A 210 -8.08 0.93 -5.45
N GLU A 211 -7.13 1.54 -4.76
CA GLU A 211 -6.52 0.97 -3.56
C GLU A 211 -7.05 1.70 -2.33
N SER A 212 -7.46 0.95 -1.32
CA SER A 212 -8.11 1.49 -0.13
C SER A 212 -7.67 0.76 1.12
N GLY A 213 -7.64 1.48 2.25
CA GLY A 213 -7.50 0.87 3.56
C GLY A 213 -8.74 0.07 3.94
N HIS A 214 -8.54 -1.19 4.27
CA HIS A 214 -9.56 -2.08 4.80
C HIS A 214 -9.24 -2.46 6.25
N GLN A 215 -10.20 -2.29 7.15
CA GLN A 215 -10.09 -2.71 8.55
C GLN A 215 -11.12 -3.81 8.82
N PRO A 216 -10.72 -5.09 8.82
CA PRO A 216 -11.58 -6.16 9.29
C PRO A 216 -11.94 -5.96 10.78
N ALA A 217 -13.11 -6.44 11.21
CA ALA A 217 -13.58 -6.26 12.58
C ALA A 217 -12.63 -6.85 13.65
N ASP A 218 -11.97 -7.96 13.33
CA ASP A 218 -11.11 -8.73 14.25
C ASP A 218 -9.65 -8.83 13.75
N ASP A 219 -9.21 -7.91 12.89
CA ASP A 219 -7.83 -7.85 12.38
C ASP A 219 -7.37 -6.38 12.30
N TRP A 220 -6.09 -6.15 12.01
CA TRP A 220 -5.52 -4.84 11.78
C TRP A 220 -5.81 -4.32 10.37
N TRP A 221 -5.65 -3.00 10.20
CA TRP A 221 -5.71 -2.31 8.91
C TRP A 221 -4.76 -2.96 7.88
N MET A 222 -5.23 -3.04 6.63
CA MET A 222 -4.45 -3.49 5.48
C MET A 222 -4.84 -2.72 4.22
N GLY A 223 -3.95 -2.66 3.23
CA GLY A 223 -4.29 -2.24 1.88
C GLY A 223 -5.16 -3.27 1.18
N HIS A 224 -6.09 -2.80 0.35
CA HIS A 224 -7.01 -3.64 -0.39
C HIS A 224 -7.41 -2.97 -1.70
N TYR A 225 -7.27 -3.73 -2.80
CA TYR A 225 -7.75 -3.30 -4.10
C TYR A 225 -9.23 -3.63 -4.27
N VAL A 226 -9.97 -2.71 -4.86
CA VAL A 226 -11.39 -2.86 -5.18
C VAL A 226 -11.67 -2.30 -6.58
N THR A 227 -12.48 -3.00 -7.36
CA THR A 227 -12.89 -2.56 -8.71
C THR A 227 -14.25 -1.92 -8.66
N ILE A 228 -14.36 -0.65 -9.03
CA ILE A 228 -15.63 0.06 -9.21
C ILE A 228 -16.17 -0.24 -10.60
N SER A 229 -17.43 -0.68 -10.66
CA SER A 229 -18.13 -1.08 -11.88
C SER A 229 -19.47 -0.36 -12.10
N GLY A 230 -19.87 0.49 -11.15
CA GLY A 230 -21.14 1.23 -11.24
C GLY A 230 -21.27 2.27 -10.13
N TYR A 231 -22.31 3.09 -10.21
CA TYR A 231 -22.71 4.01 -9.16
C TYR A 231 -24.21 4.29 -9.22
N ASP A 232 -24.78 4.69 -8.08
CA ASP A 232 -26.17 5.12 -7.92
C ASP A 232 -26.21 6.34 -6.99
N ASP A 233 -26.56 7.50 -7.55
CA ASP A 233 -26.65 8.76 -6.81
C ASP A 233 -27.88 8.86 -5.91
N GLN A 234 -28.95 8.13 -6.21
CA GLN A 234 -30.13 8.06 -5.35
C GLN A 234 -29.80 7.31 -4.05
N GLN A 235 -28.98 6.27 -4.14
CA GLN A 235 -28.54 5.48 -2.99
C GLN A 235 -27.22 6.01 -2.37
N ALA A 236 -26.53 6.91 -3.05
CA ALA A 236 -25.22 7.44 -2.67
C ALA A 236 -24.14 6.34 -2.52
N ILE A 237 -24.08 5.43 -3.48
CA ILE A 237 -23.15 4.28 -3.47
C ILE A 237 -22.39 4.14 -4.79
N PHE A 238 -21.18 3.60 -4.72
CA PHE A 238 -20.55 2.89 -5.82
C PHE A 238 -20.95 1.40 -5.77
N ILE A 239 -21.01 0.76 -6.94
CA ILE A 239 -21.17 -0.68 -7.09
C ILE A 239 -19.79 -1.26 -7.39
N THR A 240 -19.30 -2.11 -6.50
CA THR A 240 -17.92 -2.63 -6.57
C THR A 240 -17.86 -4.15 -6.75
N GLN A 241 -16.83 -4.63 -7.42
CA GLN A 241 -16.46 -6.04 -7.42
C GLN A 241 -15.36 -6.22 -6.36
N ASP A 242 -15.76 -6.57 -5.14
CA ASP A 242 -14.82 -6.79 -4.05
C ASP A 242 -14.35 -8.25 -4.03
N SER A 243 -13.06 -8.47 -4.26
CA SER A 243 -12.47 -9.80 -4.35
C SER A 243 -12.40 -10.55 -3.01
N LEU A 244 -12.54 -9.87 -1.88
CA LEU A 244 -12.55 -10.45 -0.54
C LEU A 244 -13.98 -10.77 -0.06
N ILE A 245 -14.94 -9.91 -0.39
CA ILE A 245 -16.28 -9.93 0.20
C ILE A 245 -17.32 -10.54 -0.75
N MET A 246 -17.69 -9.86 -1.84
CA MET A 246 -18.75 -10.31 -2.76
C MET A 246 -18.79 -9.50 -4.08
N PRO A 247 -19.42 -10.04 -5.15
CA PRO A 247 -19.78 -9.25 -6.33
C PRO A 247 -20.80 -8.16 -6.00
N ASN A 248 -20.73 -7.04 -6.73
CA ASN A 248 -21.64 -5.90 -6.60
C ASN A 248 -21.80 -5.39 -5.16
N LEU A 249 -20.72 -5.39 -4.38
CA LEU A 249 -20.72 -4.85 -3.03
C LEU A 249 -21.04 -3.34 -3.09
N PRO A 250 -22.12 -2.87 -2.45
CA PRO A 250 -22.41 -1.44 -2.37
C PRO A 250 -21.39 -0.77 -1.46
N LEU A 251 -20.69 0.23 -1.99
CA LEU A 251 -19.73 1.06 -1.25
C LEU A 251 -20.28 2.48 -1.11
N PRO A 252 -20.77 2.89 0.06
CA PRO A 252 -21.26 4.25 0.29
C PRO A 252 -20.22 5.31 -0.08
N TYR A 253 -20.65 6.37 -0.76
CA TYR A 253 -19.79 7.51 -1.10
C TYR A 253 -19.10 8.11 0.12
N ASN A 254 -19.84 8.20 1.23
CA ASN A 254 -19.32 8.71 2.49
C ASN A 254 -18.26 7.78 3.09
N GLU A 255 -18.41 6.47 2.92
CA GLU A 255 -17.41 5.50 3.37
C GLU A 255 -16.13 5.65 2.55
N LEU A 256 -16.22 5.65 1.22
CA LEU A 256 -15.04 5.84 0.37
C LEU A 256 -14.32 7.17 0.65
N LYS A 257 -15.07 8.26 0.86
CA LYS A 257 -14.51 9.59 1.14
C LYS A 257 -13.75 9.66 2.47
N HIS A 258 -14.22 8.95 3.50
CA HIS A 258 -13.70 9.12 4.85
C HIS A 258 -12.85 7.95 5.34
N ASN A 259 -13.03 6.76 4.78
CA ASN A 259 -12.45 5.52 5.25
C ASN A 259 -11.67 4.84 4.12
N GLY A 260 -10.35 4.72 4.29
CA GLY A 260 -9.53 3.84 3.47
C GLY A 260 -8.96 4.45 2.18
N TRP A 261 -9.76 5.06 1.30
CA TRP A 261 -9.24 5.50 -0.02
C TRP A 261 -8.19 6.61 0.09
N ARG A 262 -8.43 7.58 0.98
CA ARG A 262 -7.47 8.62 1.34
C ARG A 262 -6.18 8.04 1.93
N ASP A 263 -6.22 6.86 2.56
CA ASP A 263 -5.01 6.23 3.11
C ASP A 263 -4.00 5.86 2.00
N PHE A 264 -4.48 5.77 0.76
CA PHE A 264 -3.72 5.52 -0.48
C PHE A 264 -3.69 6.74 -1.39
N ASN A 265 -3.79 7.94 -0.83
CA ASN A 265 -3.76 9.20 -1.58
C ASN A 265 -4.84 9.29 -2.67
N ASN A 266 -6.00 8.67 -2.44
CA ASN A 266 -7.08 8.58 -3.40
C ASN A 266 -6.63 8.00 -4.75
N LEU A 267 -5.75 6.98 -4.71
CA LEU A 267 -5.21 6.31 -5.89
C LEU A 267 -6.30 5.62 -6.71
N TYR A 268 -6.16 5.73 -8.03
CA TYR A 268 -6.97 4.99 -8.99
C TYR A 268 -6.11 4.51 -10.17
N LEU A 269 -6.46 3.34 -10.67
CA LEU A 269 -5.85 2.69 -11.82
C LEU A 269 -6.93 2.48 -12.89
N LEU A 270 -6.66 3.00 -14.08
CA LEU A 270 -7.46 2.81 -15.27
C LEU A 270 -6.76 1.84 -16.21
N ILE A 271 -7.53 0.95 -16.81
CA ILE A 271 -7.08 0.05 -17.86
C ILE A 271 -8.06 0.17 -19.01
N TYR A 272 -7.55 0.39 -20.21
CA TYR A 272 -8.40 0.71 -21.35
C TYR A 272 -7.70 0.36 -22.68
N PRO A 273 -8.47 0.09 -23.74
CA PRO A 273 -7.92 -0.16 -25.06
C PRO A 273 -7.41 1.16 -25.70
N PRO A 274 -6.35 1.11 -26.53
CA PRO A 274 -5.72 2.32 -27.09
C PRO A 274 -6.65 3.24 -27.90
N ASP A 275 -7.71 2.70 -28.52
CA ASP A 275 -8.70 3.47 -29.28
C ASP A 275 -9.61 4.34 -28.39
N ARG A 276 -9.65 4.06 -27.08
CA ARG A 276 -10.40 4.82 -26.07
C ARG A 276 -9.55 5.84 -25.30
N GLU A 277 -8.27 6.00 -25.66
CA GLU A 277 -7.35 6.96 -25.03
C GLU A 277 -7.90 8.38 -24.98
N GLN A 278 -8.51 8.85 -26.07
CA GLN A 278 -9.00 10.23 -26.14
C GLN A 278 -10.12 10.51 -25.12
N ASP A 279 -10.94 9.51 -24.79
CA ASP A 279 -11.98 9.64 -23.76
C ASP A 279 -11.33 9.80 -22.38
N VAL A 280 -10.32 8.98 -22.08
CA VAL A 280 -9.56 9.03 -20.83
C VAL A 280 -8.89 10.40 -20.66
N GLN A 281 -8.21 10.89 -21.69
CA GLN A 281 -7.58 12.21 -21.70
C GLN A 281 -8.58 13.34 -21.48
N SER A 282 -9.76 13.24 -22.11
CA SER A 282 -10.81 14.25 -22.00
C SER A 282 -11.42 14.30 -20.59
N ILE A 283 -11.56 13.16 -19.93
CA ILE A 283 -12.07 13.07 -18.54
C ILE A 283 -11.04 13.60 -17.55
N LEU A 284 -9.76 13.21 -17.68
CA LEU A 284 -8.69 13.67 -16.78
C LEU A 284 -8.45 15.17 -16.89
N ASN A 285 -8.53 15.72 -18.11
CA ASN A 285 -8.27 17.13 -18.39
C ASN A 285 -6.93 17.58 -17.77
N HIS A 286 -6.94 18.35 -16.67
CA HIS A 286 -5.74 18.82 -16.00
C HIS A 286 -4.95 17.71 -15.29
N ASP A 287 -5.60 16.63 -14.85
CA ASP A 287 -4.95 15.49 -14.19
C ASP A 287 -4.27 14.54 -15.19
N LEU A 288 -4.34 14.84 -16.50
CA LEU A 288 -3.62 14.09 -17.52
C LEU A 288 -2.11 14.27 -17.35
N ASP A 289 -1.67 15.52 -17.12
CA ASP A 289 -0.28 15.81 -16.81
C ASP A 289 0.06 15.28 -15.40
N PRO A 290 1.05 14.39 -15.26
CA PRO A 290 1.34 13.74 -13.98
C PRO A 290 1.81 14.75 -12.92
N VAL A 291 2.51 15.81 -13.29
CA VAL A 291 2.95 16.84 -12.32
C VAL A 291 1.74 17.64 -11.84
N GLN A 292 0.88 18.08 -12.74
CA GLN A 292 -0.35 18.79 -12.38
C GLN A 292 -1.29 17.93 -11.55
N ASN A 293 -1.38 16.62 -11.80
CA ASN A 293 -2.16 15.70 -10.97
C ASN A 293 -1.66 15.69 -9.51
N VAL A 294 -0.34 15.65 -9.30
CA VAL A 294 0.25 15.69 -7.96
C VAL A 294 0.03 17.07 -7.31
N VAL A 295 0.15 18.17 -8.07
CA VAL A 295 -0.17 19.52 -7.57
C VAL A 295 -1.62 19.61 -7.09
N ASN A 296 -2.56 19.05 -7.86
CA ASN A 296 -3.98 19.01 -7.49
C ASN A 296 -4.21 18.14 -6.24
N SER A 297 -3.56 16.98 -6.17
CA SER A 297 -3.59 16.10 -4.99
C SER A 297 -3.10 16.83 -3.74
N LEU A 298 -1.95 17.51 -3.82
CA LEU A 298 -1.38 18.24 -2.69
C LEU A 298 -2.29 19.39 -2.22
N ALA A 299 -2.91 20.09 -3.17
CA ALA A 299 -3.87 21.14 -2.86
C ALA A 299 -5.09 20.58 -2.13
N ASN A 300 -5.61 19.42 -2.56
CA ASN A 300 -6.72 18.74 -1.90
C ASN A 300 -6.34 18.28 -0.49
N THR A 301 -5.21 17.58 -0.34
CA THR A 301 -4.67 17.12 0.95
C THR A 301 -4.50 18.28 1.93
N SER A 302 -4.03 19.43 1.45
CA SER A 302 -3.85 20.64 2.27
C SER A 302 -5.15 21.16 2.88
N GLN A 303 -6.28 21.04 2.16
CA GLN A 303 -7.59 21.46 2.67
C GLN A 303 -8.17 20.48 3.70
N GLU A 304 -7.81 19.19 3.61
CA GLU A 304 -8.35 18.15 4.48
C GLU A 304 -7.88 18.30 5.94
N PHE A 305 -6.69 18.85 6.18
CA PHE A 305 -6.12 19.05 7.53
C PHE A 305 -7.06 19.78 8.50
N LEU A 306 -7.99 20.59 7.99
CA LEU A 306 -8.97 21.30 8.80
C LEU A 306 -10.05 20.39 9.41
N THR A 307 -10.19 19.16 8.91
CA THR A 307 -11.32 18.27 9.20
C THR A 307 -10.91 16.86 9.63
N VAL A 308 -9.72 16.39 9.27
CA VAL A 308 -9.27 15.04 9.58
C VAL A 308 -8.62 14.95 10.97
N THR A 309 -8.82 13.82 11.64
CA THR A 309 -8.25 13.52 12.97
C THR A 309 -7.80 12.05 13.02
N GLN A 310 -7.08 11.64 14.07
CA GLN A 310 -6.69 10.24 14.30
C GLN A 310 -5.97 9.64 13.07
N ARG A 311 -6.22 8.37 12.71
CA ARG A 311 -5.61 7.72 11.54
C ARG A 311 -5.74 8.56 10.26
N ALA A 312 -6.84 9.30 10.10
CA ALA A 312 -7.02 10.15 8.94
C ALA A 312 -6.02 11.32 8.90
N TYR A 313 -5.71 11.92 10.05
CA TYR A 313 -4.68 12.95 10.14
C TYR A 313 -3.28 12.40 9.86
N PHE A 314 -2.97 11.19 10.33
CA PHE A 314 -1.73 10.49 9.98
C PHE A 314 -1.55 10.37 8.45
N PHE A 315 -2.57 9.85 7.76
CA PHE A 315 -2.49 9.67 6.30
C PHE A 315 -2.53 10.99 5.53
N ALA A 316 -3.13 12.06 6.05
CA ALA A 316 -3.02 13.39 5.42
C ALA A 316 -1.56 13.90 5.43
N LEU A 317 -0.85 13.76 6.55
CA LEU A 317 0.60 14.05 6.62
C LEU A 317 1.40 13.14 5.68
N TYR A 318 1.05 11.86 5.63
CA TYR A 318 1.70 10.88 4.77
C TYR A 318 1.53 11.22 3.28
N ASN A 319 0.31 11.54 2.86
CA ASN A 319 0.01 11.94 1.48
C ASN A 319 0.69 13.25 1.11
N GLN A 320 0.74 14.23 2.03
CA GLN A 320 1.49 15.46 1.81
C GLN A 320 2.98 15.15 1.52
N GLY A 321 3.60 14.27 2.32
CA GLY A 321 4.99 13.86 2.09
C GLY A 321 5.18 13.12 0.76
N SER A 322 4.26 12.23 0.41
CA SER A 322 4.25 11.51 -0.87
C SER A 322 4.15 12.46 -2.06
N ASP A 323 3.24 13.45 -1.99
CA ASP A 323 3.02 14.43 -3.05
C ASP A 323 4.24 15.36 -3.20
N GLN A 324 4.81 15.83 -2.09
CA GLN A 324 6.04 16.63 -2.11
C GLN A 324 7.22 15.87 -2.73
N LEU A 325 7.37 14.59 -2.40
CA LEU A 325 8.41 13.74 -2.99
C LEU A 325 8.22 13.62 -4.51
N ALA A 326 6.99 13.37 -4.96
CA ALA A 326 6.64 13.26 -6.38
C ALA A 326 6.83 14.58 -7.14
N LEU A 327 6.70 15.74 -6.47
CA LEU A 327 7.04 17.06 -7.01
C LEU A 327 8.54 17.38 -6.99
N GLY A 328 9.39 16.45 -6.53
CA GLY A 328 10.84 16.62 -6.51
C GLY A 328 11.37 17.38 -5.30
N ASP A 329 10.59 17.48 -4.22
CA ASP A 329 10.98 18.12 -2.96
C ASP A 329 11.18 17.09 -1.83
N PRO A 330 12.30 16.35 -1.82
CA PRO A 330 12.54 15.31 -0.83
C PRO A 330 12.78 15.87 0.59
N PHE A 331 13.17 17.15 0.72
CA PHE A 331 13.36 17.79 2.02
C PHE A 331 12.02 18.02 2.72
N SER A 332 11.08 18.70 2.06
CA SER A 332 9.73 18.86 2.62
C SER A 332 9.05 17.52 2.83
N ALA A 333 9.26 16.56 1.92
CA ALA A 333 8.70 15.21 2.06
C ALA A 333 9.19 14.52 3.33
N ALA A 334 10.50 14.54 3.59
CA ALA A 334 11.09 13.95 4.80
C ALA A 334 10.54 14.61 6.08
N GLU A 335 10.34 15.92 6.09
CA GLU A 335 9.71 16.63 7.22
C GLU A 335 8.25 16.21 7.42
N SER A 336 7.47 16.09 6.34
CA SER A 336 6.09 15.61 6.40
C SER A 336 6.00 14.17 6.92
N PHE A 337 6.92 13.29 6.52
CA PHE A 337 7.00 11.93 7.04
C PHE A 337 7.42 11.90 8.51
N ASP A 338 8.34 12.77 8.94
CA ASP A 338 8.68 12.90 10.36
C ASP A 338 7.45 13.31 11.18
N GLN A 339 6.67 14.27 10.70
CA GLN A 339 5.41 14.67 11.34
C GLN A 339 4.41 13.51 11.37
N ALA A 340 4.29 12.76 10.28
CA ALA A 340 3.41 11.59 10.20
C ALA A 340 3.80 10.54 11.25
N PHE A 341 5.07 10.14 11.32
CA PHE A 341 5.53 9.13 12.28
C PHE A 341 5.54 9.64 13.74
N ALA A 342 5.77 10.93 13.97
CA ALA A 342 5.59 11.53 15.30
C ALA A 342 4.11 11.45 15.73
N PHE A 343 3.17 11.77 14.83
CA PHE A 343 1.75 11.66 15.10
C PHE A 343 1.29 10.20 15.25
N TYR A 344 1.86 9.27 14.47
CA TYR A 344 1.59 7.83 14.56
C TYR A 344 1.79 7.28 15.98
N GLN A 345 2.81 7.77 16.69
CA GLN A 345 3.07 7.38 18.08
C GLN A 345 1.95 7.79 19.05
N THR A 346 1.17 8.83 18.71
CA THR A 346 0.04 9.31 19.52
C THR A 346 -1.25 8.52 19.27
N LEU A 347 -1.31 7.75 18.18
CA LEU A 347 -2.46 6.90 17.87
C LEU A 347 -2.56 5.76 18.89
N LYS A 348 -3.79 5.33 19.19
CA LYS A 348 -4.01 4.10 19.95
C LYS A 348 -3.62 2.88 19.11
N ASP A 349 -3.14 1.83 19.76
CA ASP A 349 -2.68 0.58 19.14
C ASP A 349 -3.73 0.04 18.14
N GLU A 350 -5.02 0.05 18.49
CA GLU A 350 -6.10 -0.54 17.67
C GLU A 350 -6.31 0.19 16.34
N ILE A 351 -5.95 1.48 16.29
CA ILE A 351 -6.12 2.30 15.10
C ILE A 351 -4.79 2.60 14.38
N ARG A 352 -3.67 2.03 14.82
CA ARG A 352 -2.38 2.21 14.13
C ARG A 352 -2.32 1.39 12.83
N PRO A 353 -2.03 2.03 11.68
CA PRO A 353 -1.84 1.32 10.42
C PRO A 353 -0.40 0.76 10.33
N TRP A 354 -0.04 -0.21 11.17
CA TRP A 354 1.35 -0.71 11.26
C TRP A 354 1.86 -1.37 9.96
N ARG A 355 0.94 -1.83 9.10
CA ARG A 355 1.26 -2.38 7.76
C ARG A 355 1.46 -1.30 6.69
N VAL A 356 1.47 -0.01 7.02
CA VAL A 356 1.56 1.08 6.02
C VAL A 356 2.73 0.90 5.04
N LEU A 357 3.90 0.53 5.54
CA LEU A 357 5.11 0.31 4.72
C LEU A 357 5.09 -0.98 3.89
N TRP A 358 4.03 -1.79 3.98
CA TRP A 358 3.83 -2.91 3.07
C TRP A 358 3.27 -2.44 1.71
N TYR A 359 2.64 -1.26 1.70
CA TYR A 359 1.93 -0.74 0.53
C TYR A 359 2.39 0.65 0.11
N ARG A 360 3.02 1.40 1.02
CA ARG A 360 3.42 2.80 0.84
C ARG A 360 4.87 2.95 1.25
N VAL A 361 5.80 2.99 0.30
CA VAL A 361 7.26 2.90 0.55
C VAL A 361 8.01 4.24 0.38
N GLU A 362 7.29 5.31 0.08
CA GLU A 362 7.79 6.65 -0.20
C GLU A 362 8.70 7.24 0.89
N PRO A 363 8.48 7.00 2.20
CA PRO A 363 9.38 7.50 3.24
C PRO A 363 10.82 7.01 3.11
N TYR A 364 11.04 5.79 2.60
CA TYR A 364 12.39 5.27 2.39
C TYR A 364 13.14 6.13 1.37
N GLU A 365 12.50 6.45 0.25
CA GLU A 365 13.08 7.29 -0.80
C GLU A 365 13.33 8.71 -0.30
N ALA A 366 12.36 9.31 0.39
CA ALA A 366 12.50 10.67 0.91
C ALA A 366 13.69 10.78 1.86
N TYR A 367 13.78 9.89 2.86
CA TYR A 367 14.91 9.87 3.80
C TYR A 367 16.24 9.57 3.10
N TYR A 368 16.26 8.67 2.13
CA TYR A 368 17.47 8.37 1.35
C TYR A 368 17.96 9.61 0.58
N LYS A 369 17.07 10.31 -0.13
CA LYS A 369 17.43 11.48 -0.96
C LYS A 369 17.95 12.66 -0.16
N VAL A 370 17.58 12.79 1.12
CA VAL A 370 18.11 13.82 2.03
C VAL A 370 19.33 13.35 2.84
N GLY A 371 19.88 12.18 2.52
CA GLY A 371 21.09 11.63 3.17
C GLY A 371 20.85 10.98 4.53
N ARG A 372 19.60 10.83 5.00
CA ARG A 372 19.25 10.20 6.28
C ARG A 372 19.27 8.67 6.18
N TYR A 373 20.40 8.10 5.75
CA TYR A 373 20.54 6.66 5.49
C TYR A 373 20.27 5.79 6.71
N GLN A 374 20.69 6.25 7.91
CA GLN A 374 20.41 5.51 9.13
C GLN A 374 18.91 5.49 9.46
N ALA A 375 18.16 6.56 9.15
CA ALA A 375 16.70 6.56 9.29
C ALA A 375 16.02 5.54 8.36
N VAL A 376 16.52 5.39 7.12
CA VAL A 376 16.06 4.33 6.19
C VAL A 376 16.31 2.94 6.80
N ILE A 377 17.50 2.70 7.35
CA ILE A 377 17.85 1.43 7.99
C ILE A 377 16.95 1.14 9.20
N ASP A 378 16.74 2.13 10.07
CA ASP A 378 15.93 1.99 11.29
C ASP A 378 14.45 1.77 10.96
N LEU A 379 13.92 2.48 9.96
CA LEU A 379 12.56 2.29 9.46
C LEU A 379 12.37 0.90 8.85
N ALA A 380 13.32 0.45 8.02
CA ALA A 380 13.28 -0.88 7.41
C ALA A 380 13.43 -1.99 8.46
N ASN A 381 14.31 -1.82 9.45
CA ASN A 381 14.47 -2.78 10.55
C ASN A 381 13.18 -2.91 11.36
N THR A 382 12.57 -1.79 11.73
CA THR A 382 11.29 -1.75 12.44
C THR A 382 10.22 -2.50 11.64
N THR A 383 10.08 -2.19 10.35
CA THR A 383 9.08 -2.80 9.45
C THR A 383 9.29 -4.31 9.31
N LEU A 384 10.51 -4.75 9.00
CA LEU A 384 10.84 -6.15 8.81
C LEU A 384 10.77 -6.96 10.11
N SER A 385 10.97 -6.32 11.27
CA SER A 385 10.82 -6.97 12.58
C SER A 385 9.37 -7.35 12.91
N MET A 386 8.39 -6.69 12.28
CA MET A 386 6.96 -6.99 12.42
C MET A 386 6.51 -8.19 11.57
N LEU A 387 7.39 -8.80 10.78
CA LEU A 387 7.04 -9.91 9.92
C LEU A 387 7.34 -11.26 10.58
N ASN A 388 6.41 -12.20 10.43
CA ASN A 388 6.62 -13.59 10.84
C ASN A 388 7.48 -14.38 9.83
N LYS A 389 7.69 -13.84 8.62
CA LYS A 389 8.41 -14.40 7.48
C LYS A 389 9.11 -13.28 6.72
N ARG A 390 10.16 -13.59 5.97
CA ARG A 390 10.82 -12.60 5.09
C ARG A 390 9.90 -12.28 3.91
N GLY A 391 9.48 -11.03 3.79
CA GLY A 391 8.71 -10.44 2.70
C GLY A 391 9.10 -8.97 2.56
N LEU A 392 8.40 -8.20 1.71
CA LEU A 392 8.65 -6.77 1.46
C LEU A 392 10.02 -6.51 0.82
N GLU A 393 10.16 -6.85 -0.45
CA GLU A 393 11.36 -6.64 -1.23
C GLU A 393 11.80 -5.17 -1.26
N GLU A 394 10.87 -4.21 -1.22
CA GLU A 394 11.16 -2.78 -1.19
C GLU A 394 11.86 -2.39 0.10
N SER A 395 11.41 -2.91 1.26
CA SER A 395 12.07 -2.66 2.54
C SER A 395 13.50 -3.20 2.53
N HIS A 396 13.72 -4.36 1.92
CA HIS A 396 15.06 -4.92 1.74
C HIS A 396 15.90 -4.06 0.78
N TYR A 397 15.38 -3.73 -0.40
CA TYR A 397 16.04 -2.88 -1.39
C TYR A 397 16.49 -1.54 -0.78
N TRP A 398 15.58 -0.82 -0.12
CA TRP A 398 15.89 0.48 0.47
C TRP A 398 16.89 0.40 1.62
N ARG A 399 16.81 -0.64 2.47
CA ARG A 399 17.83 -0.88 3.50
C ARG A 399 19.19 -1.18 2.88
N GLY A 400 19.22 -1.96 1.80
CA GLY A 400 20.43 -2.23 1.02
C GLY A 400 21.04 -0.97 0.42
N MET A 401 20.21 -0.11 -0.19
CA MET A 401 20.63 1.21 -0.72
C MET A 401 21.26 2.07 0.37
N ALA A 402 20.65 2.14 1.56
CA ALA A 402 21.18 2.88 2.69
C ALA A 402 22.50 2.28 3.23
N TYR A 403 22.61 0.95 3.34
CA TYR A 403 23.87 0.30 3.69
C TYR A 403 24.98 0.58 2.68
N GLN A 404 24.66 0.56 1.38
CA GLN A 404 25.59 0.93 0.32
C GLN A 404 26.08 2.37 0.48
N ALA A 405 25.17 3.31 0.74
CA ALA A 405 25.52 4.71 0.94
C ALA A 405 26.42 4.95 2.17
N LEU A 406 26.27 4.14 3.22
CA LEU A 406 27.13 4.14 4.40
C LEU A 406 28.43 3.30 4.24
N GLY A 407 28.70 2.79 3.03
CA GLY A 407 29.90 1.99 2.74
C GLY A 407 29.85 0.55 3.27
N ASN A 408 28.72 0.08 3.79
CA ASN A 408 28.55 -1.29 4.26
C ASN A 408 28.14 -2.23 3.11
N LYS A 409 29.11 -2.51 2.24
CA LYS A 409 28.94 -3.31 1.02
C LYS A 409 28.36 -4.71 1.28
N GLU A 410 28.82 -5.40 2.32
CA GLU A 410 28.38 -6.77 2.63
C GLU A 410 26.90 -6.81 3.01
N LYS A 411 26.43 -5.88 3.85
CA LYS A 411 25.02 -5.80 4.21
C LYS A 411 24.14 -5.36 3.04
N ALA A 412 24.63 -4.46 2.19
CA ALA A 412 23.92 -4.05 0.99
C ALA A 412 23.66 -5.22 0.03
N ILE A 413 24.71 -6.00 -0.28
CA ILE A 413 24.59 -7.20 -1.12
C ILE A 413 23.61 -8.19 -0.51
N PHE A 414 23.69 -8.44 0.79
CA PHE A 414 22.78 -9.36 1.48
C PHE A 414 21.31 -8.94 1.34
N ASP A 415 21.01 -7.65 1.48
CA ASP A 415 19.66 -7.14 1.33
C ASP A 415 19.16 -7.16 -0.12
N PHE A 416 20.01 -6.82 -1.10
CA PHE A 416 19.66 -6.94 -2.51
C PHE A 416 19.40 -8.39 -2.93
N ASP A 417 20.21 -9.34 -2.45
CA ASP A 417 19.97 -10.77 -2.70
C ASP A 417 18.63 -11.24 -2.12
N ILE A 418 18.19 -10.71 -0.97
CA ILE A 418 16.86 -11.03 -0.44
C ILE A 418 15.76 -10.41 -1.29
N ALA A 419 15.89 -9.14 -1.69
CA ALA A 419 14.92 -8.48 -2.56
C ALA A 419 14.74 -9.26 -3.87
N ILE A 420 15.83 -9.76 -4.47
CA ILE A 420 15.80 -10.59 -5.68
C ILE A 420 15.20 -11.99 -5.42
N GLN A 421 15.41 -12.57 -4.24
CA GLN A 421 14.76 -13.85 -3.88
C GLN A 421 13.24 -13.72 -3.70
N LEU A 422 12.77 -12.56 -3.24
CA LEU A 422 11.35 -12.24 -3.13
C LEU A 422 10.76 -11.95 -4.50
N ARG A 423 11.48 -11.17 -5.32
CA ARG A 423 11.08 -10.78 -6.66
C ARG A 423 12.26 -10.88 -7.63
N ALA A 424 12.28 -11.96 -8.42
CA ALA A 424 13.43 -12.31 -9.27
C ALA A 424 13.73 -11.30 -10.38
N ASP A 425 12.73 -10.57 -10.84
CA ASP A 425 12.81 -9.54 -11.88
C ASP A 425 12.90 -8.12 -11.31
N TYR A 426 13.20 -7.97 -10.01
CA TYR A 426 13.28 -6.67 -9.37
C TYR A 426 14.49 -5.87 -9.88
N THR A 427 14.26 -5.14 -10.96
CA THR A 427 15.31 -4.47 -11.76
C THR A 427 16.14 -3.51 -10.92
N LEU A 428 15.52 -2.75 -10.02
CA LEU A 428 16.24 -1.83 -9.13
C LEU A 428 17.26 -2.56 -8.24
N ALA A 429 16.89 -3.70 -7.67
CA ALA A 429 17.78 -4.50 -6.82
C ALA A 429 18.88 -5.19 -7.65
N LEU A 430 18.55 -5.70 -8.85
CA LEU A 430 19.52 -6.28 -9.78
C LEU A 430 20.60 -5.27 -10.17
N GLU A 431 20.19 -4.08 -10.60
CA GLU A 431 21.11 -3.00 -10.97
C GLU A 431 21.96 -2.53 -9.77
N ALA A 432 21.37 -2.45 -8.57
CA ALA A 432 22.10 -2.06 -7.37
C ALA A 432 23.16 -3.09 -6.97
N LEU A 433 22.82 -4.38 -7.09
CA LEU A 433 23.74 -5.48 -6.85
C LEU A 433 24.89 -5.49 -7.87
N ASP A 434 24.60 -5.25 -9.15
CA ASP A 434 25.61 -5.19 -10.21
C ASP A 434 26.60 -4.03 -10.02
N ARG A 435 26.15 -2.88 -9.50
CA ARG A 435 27.06 -1.77 -9.12
C ARG A 435 28.03 -2.12 -7.98
N LEU A 436 27.71 -3.14 -7.18
CA LEU A 436 28.54 -3.58 -6.06
C LEU A 436 29.42 -4.78 -6.41
N ARG A 437 29.22 -5.45 -7.53
CA ARG A 437 30.11 -6.53 -7.98
C ARG A 437 31.32 -5.94 -8.71
#